data_AF-A0A0R1UXT5-F1
#
_entry.id   AF-A0A0R1UXT5-F1
#
_cell.length_a   1.000
_cell.length_b   1.000
_cell.length_c   1.000
_cell.angle_alpha   90.00
_cell.angle_beta   90.00
_cell.angle_gamma   90.00
#
_symmetry.space_group_name_H-M   'P 1'
#
loop_
_entity.id
_entity.type
_entity.pdbx_description
1 polymer ?
#
loop_
_entity_poly.entity_id
_entity_poly.type
_entity_poly.pdbx_seq_one_letter_code
_entity_poly.pdbx_strand_id
1 'polypeptide(L)'
;MESLARVNQKGKYIVTDILGNPRFVRRLNEIGMVVGVNLTVISTSQGESGMVIYLRGQRLALNHSVAALIVVRQLDEAGTQDYKALSAVAVGAEAIVAKVVGDKRIRKRLLDMGLTKNTVVKINQTAPLGDPLELLLRGYKLSLRKQEADYVLVTEVEQ
;
A
#
# COMPACT_ATOMS: atom_id res chain seq x y z
N MET A 1 -12.61 4.94 -6.05
CA MET A 1 -12.46 6.29 -5.46
C MET A 1 -13.84 6.73 -5.05
N GLU A 2 -14.04 7.07 -3.78
CA GLU A 2 -15.36 7.39 -3.26
C GLU A 2 -15.34 8.72 -2.53
N SER A 3 -16.43 9.48 -2.59
CA SER A 3 -16.58 10.69 -1.78
C SER A 3 -16.68 10.32 -0.31
N LEU A 4 -16.06 11.11 0.55
CA LEU A 4 -16.05 10.89 2.00
C LEU A 4 -17.47 10.83 2.58
N ALA A 5 -18.43 11.54 1.99
CA ALA A 5 -19.86 11.46 2.33
C ALA A 5 -20.53 10.08 2.08
N ARG A 6 -20.02 9.28 1.14
CA ARG A 6 -20.56 7.96 0.78
C ARG A 6 -19.84 6.80 1.48
N VAL A 7 -18.83 7.11 2.28
CA VAL A 7 -18.05 6.11 3.01
C VAL A 7 -18.92 5.48 4.09
N ASN A 8 -19.24 4.20 3.89
CA ASN A 8 -20.04 3.41 4.84
C ASN A 8 -19.19 2.58 5.81
N GLN A 9 -17.86 2.56 5.61
CA GLN A 9 -16.92 1.80 6.44
C GLN A 9 -16.01 2.73 7.26
N LYS A 10 -15.90 2.45 8.56
CA LYS A 10 -14.89 3.10 9.41
C LYS A 10 -13.52 2.55 9.04
N GLY A 11 -12.51 3.42 8.97
CA GLY A 11 -11.19 3.00 8.52
C GLY A 11 -10.24 4.16 8.29
N LYS A 12 -9.02 3.83 7.86
CA LYS A 12 -8.05 4.81 7.39
C LYS A 12 -8.34 5.10 5.92
N TYR A 13 -8.20 6.33 5.51
CA TYR A 13 -8.43 6.81 4.17
C TYR A 13 -7.34 7.81 3.79
N ILE A 14 -7.00 7.88 2.52
CA ILE A 14 -6.13 8.92 1.96
C ILE A 14 -6.95 9.86 1.07
N VAL A 15 -6.74 11.16 1.24
CA VAL A 15 -7.34 12.17 0.37
C VAL A 15 -6.67 12.10 -0.99
N THR A 16 -7.44 11.72 -2.02
CA THR A 16 -6.94 11.67 -3.40
C THR A 16 -7.20 12.99 -4.12
N ASP A 17 -8.32 13.64 -3.80
CA ASP A 17 -8.68 14.90 -4.42
C ASP A 17 -9.62 15.71 -3.52
N ILE A 18 -9.68 17.02 -3.75
CA ILE A 18 -10.57 17.95 -3.05
C ILE A 18 -11.27 18.80 -4.11
N LEU A 19 -12.53 18.45 -4.38
CA LEU A 19 -13.38 19.18 -5.31
C LEU A 19 -13.93 20.43 -4.60
N GLY A 20 -13.82 21.61 -5.17
CA GLY A 20 -14.36 22.82 -4.54
C GLY A 20 -13.81 24.11 -5.08
N ASN A 21 -14.35 25.23 -4.57
CA ASN A 21 -13.86 26.56 -4.94
C ASN A 21 -12.43 26.78 -4.41
N PRO A 22 -11.51 27.42 -5.18
CA PRO A 22 -10.15 27.73 -4.73
C PRO A 22 -10.04 28.39 -3.35
N ARG A 23 -10.99 29.25 -2.97
CA ARG A 23 -11.03 29.86 -1.62
C ARG A 23 -11.26 28.83 -0.52
N PHE A 24 -12.08 27.82 -0.80
CA PHE A 24 -12.41 26.74 0.12
C PHE A 24 -11.25 25.74 0.25
N VAL A 25 -10.60 25.39 -0.87
CA VAL A 25 -9.41 24.53 -0.86
C VAL A 25 -8.28 25.15 -0.05
N ARG A 26 -8.05 26.46 -0.16
CA ARG A 26 -7.06 27.16 0.69
C ARG A 26 -7.37 27.01 2.18
N ARG A 27 -8.63 27.19 2.59
CA ARG A 27 -9.07 27.01 3.97
C ARG A 27 -8.87 25.58 4.47
N LEU A 28 -9.12 24.57 3.63
CA LEU A 28 -8.86 23.18 3.97
C LEU A 28 -7.36 22.89 4.11
N ASN A 29 -6.53 23.47 3.24
CA ASN A 29 -5.08 23.36 3.32
C ASN A 29 -4.53 23.95 4.63
N GLU A 30 -5.07 25.07 5.11
CA GLU A 30 -4.69 25.69 6.39
C GLU A 30 -4.98 24.79 7.60
N ILE A 31 -6.07 24.01 7.54
CA ILE A 31 -6.45 23.03 8.57
C ILE A 31 -5.65 21.71 8.41
N GLY A 32 -4.84 21.59 7.35
CA GLY A 32 -4.00 20.43 7.08
C GLY A 32 -4.68 19.33 6.29
N MET A 33 -5.86 19.60 5.71
CA MET A 33 -6.57 18.69 4.82
C MET A 33 -6.14 18.99 3.37
N VAL A 34 -5.01 18.38 2.98
CA VAL A 34 -4.44 18.46 1.63
C VAL A 34 -4.52 17.09 0.95
N VAL A 35 -4.42 17.08 -0.38
CA VAL A 35 -4.28 15.84 -1.16
C VAL A 35 -3.04 15.07 -0.69
N GLY A 36 -3.19 13.75 -0.52
CA GLY A 36 -2.16 12.85 0.00
C GLY A 36 -2.15 12.68 1.52
N VAL A 37 -3.05 13.33 2.26
CA VAL A 37 -3.10 13.18 3.73
C VAL A 37 -3.94 11.98 4.14
N ASN A 38 -3.42 11.25 5.13
CA ASN A 38 -4.11 10.17 5.80
C ASN A 38 -5.08 10.72 6.86
N LEU A 39 -6.31 10.23 6.84
CA LEU A 39 -7.35 10.52 7.81
C LEU A 39 -8.05 9.24 8.25
N THR A 40 -8.61 9.24 9.45
CA THR A 40 -9.36 8.10 9.98
C THR A 40 -10.83 8.48 10.14
N VAL A 41 -11.73 7.72 9.54
CA VAL A 41 -13.17 7.92 9.68
C VAL A 41 -13.65 7.15 10.91
N ILE A 42 -14.14 7.88 11.93
CA ILE A 42 -14.58 7.29 13.21
C ILE A 42 -16.10 7.04 13.20
N SER A 43 -16.87 8.00 12.68
CA SER A 43 -18.31 7.86 12.52
C SER A 43 -18.69 8.11 11.07
N THR A 44 -19.34 7.14 10.45
CA THR A 44 -19.96 7.31 9.15
C THR A 44 -21.33 7.94 9.36
N SER A 45 -21.69 8.86 8.48
CA SER A 45 -22.96 9.56 8.56
C SER A 45 -24.05 8.63 8.01
N GLN A 46 -24.81 7.99 8.89
CA GLN A 46 -26.09 7.40 8.52
C GLN A 46 -27.16 8.50 8.68
N GLY A 47 -27.29 9.40 7.70
CA GLY A 47 -28.34 10.45 7.66
C GLY A 47 -27.86 11.89 7.91
N GLU A 48 -28.70 12.76 8.51
CA GLU A 48 -28.41 14.19 8.76
C GLU A 48 -27.33 14.45 9.84
N SER A 49 -26.80 13.40 10.46
CA SER A 49 -25.79 13.51 11.51
C SER A 49 -24.40 13.75 10.92
N GLY A 50 -23.73 14.81 11.38
CA GLY A 50 -22.39 15.18 10.93
C GLY A 50 -21.38 14.02 11.02
N MET A 51 -20.47 13.95 10.05
CA MET A 51 -19.40 12.97 10.01
C MET A 51 -18.24 13.42 10.90
N VAL A 52 -17.65 12.51 11.67
CA VAL A 52 -16.46 12.82 12.47
C VAL A 52 -15.26 12.06 11.91
N ILE A 53 -14.24 12.82 11.54
CA ILE A 53 -12.95 12.31 11.09
C ILE A 53 -11.85 12.67 12.08
N TYR A 54 -10.76 11.92 12.00
CA TYR A 54 -9.52 12.20 12.71
C TYR A 54 -8.44 12.55 11.69
N LEU A 55 -7.88 13.74 11.80
CA LEU A 55 -6.86 14.28 10.90
C LEU A 55 -5.70 14.79 11.75
N ARG A 56 -4.49 14.25 11.56
CA ARG A 56 -3.27 14.71 12.26
C ARG A 56 -3.40 14.80 13.79
N GLY A 57 -4.16 13.92 14.43
CA GLY A 57 -4.38 13.99 15.89
C GLY A 57 -5.56 14.86 16.31
N GLN A 58 -6.22 15.55 15.39
CA GLN A 58 -7.39 16.38 15.65
C GLN A 58 -8.68 15.69 15.19
N ARG A 59 -9.71 15.74 16.05
CA ARG A 59 -11.05 15.28 15.71
C ARG A 59 -11.82 16.43 15.03
N LEU A 60 -12.18 16.27 13.77
CA LEU A 60 -12.90 17.25 12.97
C LEU A 60 -14.31 16.74 12.65
N ALA A 61 -15.31 17.59 12.84
CA ALA A 61 -16.68 17.34 12.41
C ALA A 61 -16.93 18.00 11.05
N LEU A 62 -17.41 17.20 10.09
CA LEU A 62 -17.73 17.63 8.75
C LEU A 62 -19.23 17.51 8.51
N ASN A 63 -19.80 18.51 7.84
CA ASN A 63 -21.18 18.42 7.34
C ASN A 63 -21.21 17.66 6.00
N HIS A 64 -22.41 17.31 5.54
CA HIS A 64 -22.60 16.59 4.27
C HIS A 64 -21.96 17.33 3.08
N SER A 65 -22.13 18.65 2.99
CA SER A 65 -21.60 19.46 1.89
C SER A 65 -20.07 19.41 1.80
N VAL A 66 -19.36 19.48 2.92
CA VAL A 66 -17.90 19.41 2.96
C VAL A 66 -17.42 17.97 2.70
N ALA A 67 -18.10 16.97 3.26
CA ALA A 67 -17.74 15.56 3.06
C ALA A 67 -17.96 15.10 1.60
N ALA A 68 -18.93 15.66 0.88
CA ALA A 68 -19.20 15.32 -0.53
C ALA A 68 -18.08 15.81 -1.47
N LEU A 69 -17.41 16.90 -1.10
CA LEU A 69 -16.34 17.55 -1.85
C LEU A 69 -14.98 16.85 -1.70
N ILE A 70 -14.79 16.06 -0.64
CA ILE A 70 -13.51 15.39 -0.36
C ILE A 70 -13.55 13.99 -0.97
N VAL A 71 -12.65 13.72 -1.92
CA VAL A 71 -12.51 12.42 -2.56
C VAL A 71 -11.45 11.63 -1.81
N VAL A 72 -11.85 10.46 -1.31
CA VAL A 72 -10.96 9.58 -0.57
C VAL A 72 -10.87 8.21 -1.20
N ARG A 73 -9.77 7.55 -0.87
CA ARG A 73 -9.56 6.13 -1.12
C ARG A 73 -9.32 5.46 0.22
N GLN A 74 -9.98 4.33 0.45
CA GLN A 74 -9.72 3.52 1.64
C GLN A 74 -8.24 3.15 1.64
N LEU A 75 -7.56 3.56 2.71
CA LEU A 75 -6.25 3.07 3.04
C LEU A 75 -6.54 1.84 3.90
N ASP A 76 -6.89 0.75 3.22
CA ASP A 76 -6.74 -0.57 3.81
C ASP A 76 -5.36 -0.61 4.46
N GLU A 77 -5.20 -1.25 5.62
CA GLU A 77 -3.88 -1.29 6.27
C GLU A 77 -2.78 -1.94 5.39
N ALA A 78 -3.17 -2.42 4.21
CA ALA A 78 -2.44 -2.41 2.96
C ALA A 78 -2.08 -0.98 2.48
N GLY A 79 -1.13 -0.33 3.15
CA GLY A 79 -0.29 0.71 2.56
C GLY A 79 0.56 0.12 1.43
N THR A 80 -0.11 -0.38 0.40
CA THR A 80 0.46 -1.12 -0.70
C THR A 80 0.86 -0.09 -1.75
N GLN A 81 2.13 0.29 -1.73
CA GLN A 81 2.86 0.13 -3.00
C GLN A 81 2.56 -1.31 -3.44
N ASP A 82 2.08 -1.55 -4.66
CA ASP A 82 1.69 -2.86 -5.19
C ASP A 82 2.83 -3.88 -5.05
N TYR A 83 2.95 -4.41 -3.84
CA TYR A 83 3.93 -5.37 -3.43
C TYR A 83 3.28 -6.72 -3.56
N LYS A 84 3.84 -7.56 -4.39
CA LYS A 84 3.47 -8.96 -4.47
C LYS A 84 4.55 -9.83 -3.85
N ALA A 85 4.15 -11.02 -3.44
CA ALA A 85 5.11 -12.03 -3.04
C ALA A 85 5.97 -12.42 -4.24
N LEU A 86 7.26 -12.68 -4.00
CA LEU A 86 8.19 -13.12 -5.03
C LEU A 86 7.76 -14.45 -5.66
N SER A 87 7.03 -15.29 -4.92
CA SER A 87 6.42 -16.53 -5.41
C SER A 87 5.29 -16.34 -6.43
N ALA A 88 4.69 -15.14 -6.48
CA ALA A 88 3.57 -14.79 -7.36
C ALA A 88 4.00 -13.98 -8.59
N VAL A 89 5.29 -13.70 -8.73
CA VAL A 89 5.87 -13.06 -9.91
C VAL A 89 5.95 -14.09 -11.04
N ALA A 90 5.68 -13.66 -12.27
CA ALA A 90 5.73 -14.54 -13.43
C ALA A 90 7.18 -14.95 -13.77
N VAL A 91 7.36 -16.16 -14.29
CA VAL A 91 8.67 -16.61 -14.78
C VAL A 91 9.09 -15.72 -15.94
N GLY A 92 10.34 -15.27 -15.93
CA GLY A 92 10.90 -14.34 -16.91
C GLY A 92 10.81 -12.86 -16.51
N ALA A 93 9.94 -12.51 -15.54
CA ALA A 93 9.79 -11.13 -15.08
C ALA A 93 10.91 -10.70 -14.13
N GLU A 94 11.15 -9.38 -14.09
CA GLU A 94 12.06 -8.73 -13.18
C GLU A 94 11.28 -7.96 -12.11
N ALA A 95 11.75 -8.03 -10.87
CA ALA A 95 11.14 -7.35 -9.75
C ALA A 95 12.20 -6.78 -8.81
N ILE A 96 11.82 -5.75 -8.06
CA ILE A 96 12.67 -5.11 -7.05
C ILE A 96 12.15 -5.51 -5.67
N VAL A 97 13.05 -6.02 -4.84
CA VAL A 97 12.74 -6.35 -3.44
C VAL A 97 12.42 -5.08 -2.68
N ALA A 98 11.18 -4.98 -2.19
CA ALA A 98 10.74 -3.86 -1.37
C ALA A 98 10.93 -4.14 0.12
N LYS A 99 10.54 -5.34 0.55
CA LYS A 99 10.57 -5.73 1.96
C LYS A 99 10.69 -7.24 2.12
N VAL A 100 11.39 -7.66 3.18
CA VAL A 100 11.40 -9.05 3.63
C VAL A 100 10.67 -9.13 4.96
N VAL A 101 9.63 -9.97 5.01
CA VAL A 101 8.80 -10.25 6.19
C VAL A 101 9.13 -11.64 6.75
N GLY A 102 8.39 -12.10 7.75
CA GLY A 102 8.61 -13.40 8.41
C GLY A 102 9.48 -13.32 9.66
N ASP A 103 9.70 -14.49 10.27
CA ASP A 103 10.40 -14.62 11.55
C ASP A 103 11.85 -14.14 11.48
N LYS A 104 12.39 -13.72 12.63
CA LYS A 104 13.76 -13.17 12.76
C LYS A 104 14.83 -14.07 12.12
N ARG A 105 14.69 -15.40 12.24
CA ARG A 105 15.63 -16.38 11.68
C ARG A 105 15.56 -16.43 10.15
N ILE A 106 14.36 -16.53 9.59
CA ILE A 106 14.13 -16.59 8.14
C ILE A 106 14.54 -15.27 7.50
N ARG A 107 14.09 -14.15 8.05
CA ARG A 107 14.44 -12.81 7.56
C ARG A 107 15.96 -12.59 7.55
N LYS A 108 16.68 -12.99 8.59
CA LYS A 108 18.15 -12.89 8.63
C LYS A 108 18.79 -13.71 7.51
N ARG A 109 18.37 -14.97 7.35
CA ARG A 109 18.87 -15.87 6.29
C ARG A 109 18.64 -15.30 4.89
N LEU A 110 17.44 -14.77 4.61
CA LEU A 110 17.11 -14.18 3.31
C LEU A 110 17.99 -12.96 3.01
N LEU A 111 18.24 -12.11 4.01
CA LEU A 111 19.14 -10.97 3.88
C LEU A 111 20.60 -11.41 3.65
N ASP A 112 21.07 -12.42 4.38
CA ASP A 112 22.41 -13.01 4.21
C ASP A 112 22.58 -13.64 2.81
N MET A 113 21.49 -14.17 2.23
CA MET A 113 21.42 -14.68 0.85
C MET A 113 21.36 -13.59 -0.22
N GLY A 114 21.32 -12.30 0.16
CA GLY A 114 21.36 -11.17 -0.76
C GLY A 114 20.01 -10.58 -1.15
N LEU A 115 18.89 -11.07 -0.59
CA LEU A 115 17.54 -10.54 -0.82
C LEU A 115 17.28 -9.30 0.05
N THR A 116 18.05 -8.25 -0.22
CA THR A 116 17.97 -6.97 0.50
C THR A 116 17.01 -5.99 -0.19
N LYS A 117 16.52 -4.97 0.53
CA LYS A 117 15.72 -3.90 -0.07
C LYS A 117 16.46 -3.27 -1.27
N ASN A 118 15.72 -2.96 -2.33
CA ASN A 118 16.17 -2.44 -3.62
C ASN A 118 17.04 -3.41 -4.45
N THR A 119 17.04 -4.71 -4.12
CA THR A 119 17.72 -5.71 -4.95
C THR A 119 16.85 -6.06 -6.14
N VAL A 120 17.40 -5.98 -7.35
CA VAL A 120 16.75 -6.49 -8.55
C VAL A 120 16.89 -8.01 -8.56
N VAL A 121 15.76 -8.69 -8.71
CA VAL A 121 15.65 -10.14 -8.81
C VAL A 121 14.90 -10.48 -10.09
N LYS A 122 15.45 -11.43 -10.86
CA LYS A 122 14.80 -11.97 -12.05
C LYS A 122 14.39 -13.40 -11.80
N ILE A 123 13.15 -13.76 -12.13
CA ILE A 123 12.73 -15.16 -12.05
C ILE A 123 13.20 -15.88 -13.30
N ASN A 124 14.17 -16.77 -13.15
CA ASN A 124 14.72 -17.53 -14.27
C ASN A 124 13.80 -18.69 -14.66
N GLN A 125 13.45 -19.52 -13.70
CA GLN A 125 12.61 -20.71 -13.89
C GLN A 125 12.02 -21.19 -12.57
N THR A 126 10.95 -21.96 -12.63
CA THR A 126 10.45 -22.75 -11.50
C THR A 126 10.77 -24.21 -11.72
N ALA A 127 11.02 -24.97 -10.66
CA ALA A 127 11.15 -26.42 -10.76
C ALA A 127 9.89 -27.05 -11.41
N PRO A 128 9.97 -28.27 -11.99
CA PRO A 128 8.86 -28.92 -12.68
C PRO A 128 7.59 -29.08 -11.84
N LEU A 129 7.74 -29.16 -10.52
CA LEU A 129 6.65 -29.30 -9.54
C LEU A 129 6.26 -27.95 -8.89
N GLY A 130 6.80 -26.83 -9.35
CA GLY A 130 6.48 -25.48 -8.85
C GLY A 130 7.26 -25.01 -7.61
N ASP A 131 8.18 -25.83 -7.07
CA ASP A 131 9.07 -25.50 -5.95
C ASP A 131 10.37 -26.32 -6.08
N PRO A 132 11.59 -25.74 -5.95
CA PRO A 132 11.92 -24.33 -5.70
C PRO A 132 11.88 -23.39 -6.92
N LEU A 133 11.90 -22.09 -6.64
CA LEU A 133 12.09 -21.02 -7.63
C LEU A 133 13.58 -20.77 -7.84
N GLU A 134 14.02 -20.65 -9.09
CA GLU A 134 15.34 -20.16 -9.45
C GLU A 134 15.29 -18.67 -9.76
N LEU A 135 16.08 -17.91 -9.01
CA LEU A 135 16.20 -16.47 -9.12
C LEU A 135 17.59 -16.11 -9.63
N LEU A 136 17.70 -15.04 -10.40
CA LEU A 136 18.96 -14.38 -10.75
C LEU A 136 19.04 -13.06 -9.99
N LEU A 137 20.08 -12.90 -9.17
CA LEU A 137 20.39 -11.65 -8.49
C LEU A 137 21.90 -11.48 -8.35
N ARG A 138 22.38 -10.23 -8.41
CA ARG A 138 23.81 -9.89 -8.22
C ARG A 138 24.79 -10.75 -9.04
N GLY A 139 24.37 -11.21 -10.22
CA GLY A 139 25.19 -12.04 -11.11
C GLY A 139 25.28 -13.53 -10.78
N TYR A 140 24.50 -14.05 -9.82
CA TYR A 140 24.42 -15.49 -9.54
C TYR A 140 22.99 -16.02 -9.49
N LYS A 141 22.86 -17.34 -9.62
CA LYS A 141 21.59 -18.06 -9.48
C LYS A 141 21.36 -18.48 -8.03
N LEU A 142 20.18 -18.19 -7.51
CA LEU A 142 19.74 -18.56 -6.17
C LEU A 142 18.49 -19.44 -6.27
N SER A 143 18.56 -20.65 -5.72
CA SER A 143 17.37 -21.48 -5.53
C SER A 143 16.71 -21.12 -4.20
N LEU A 144 15.47 -20.65 -4.26
CA LEU A 144 14.68 -20.27 -3.10
C LEU A 144 13.41 -21.10 -3.05
N ARG A 145 13.09 -21.68 -1.88
CA ARG A 145 11.81 -22.39 -1.73
C ARG A 145 10.65 -21.43 -1.88
N LYS A 146 9.53 -21.91 -2.43
CA LYS A 146 8.31 -21.13 -2.61
C LYS A 146 7.82 -20.51 -1.30
N GLN A 147 7.84 -21.30 -0.22
CA GLN A 147 7.50 -20.82 1.12
C GLN A 147 8.43 -19.70 1.62
N GLU A 148 9.71 -19.72 1.23
CA GLU A 148 10.65 -18.65 1.58
C GLU A 148 10.45 -17.41 0.69
N ALA A 149 10.08 -17.60 -0.58
CA ALA A 149 9.73 -16.55 -1.51
C ALA A 149 8.44 -15.80 -1.14
N ASP A 150 7.49 -16.46 -0.47
CA ASP A 150 6.27 -15.85 0.08
C ASP A 150 6.57 -14.73 1.08
N TYR A 151 7.70 -14.81 1.77
CA TYR A 151 8.14 -13.78 2.73
C TYR A 151 8.86 -12.59 2.08
N VAL A 152 9.08 -12.62 0.76
CA VAL A 152 9.77 -11.54 0.04
C VAL A 152 8.75 -10.76 -0.77
N LEU A 153 8.53 -9.51 -0.36
CA LEU A 153 7.64 -8.57 -1.02
C LEU A 153 8.41 -7.78 -2.07
N VAL A 154 7.91 -7.78 -3.30
CA VAL A 154 8.57 -7.17 -4.46
C VAL A 154 7.61 -6.32 -5.28
N THR A 155 8.16 -5.36 -6.02
CA THR A 155 7.45 -4.56 -7.04
C THR A 155 7.96 -4.97 -8.41
N GLU A 156 7.11 -5.29 -9.38
CA GLU A 156 7.60 -5.59 -10.72
C GLU A 156 8.18 -4.36 -11.39
N VAL A 157 9.19 -4.60 -12.21
CA VAL A 157 9.71 -3.61 -13.14
C VAL A 157 9.12 -3.97 -14.50
N GLU A 158 8.19 -3.16 -15.00
CA GLU A 158 7.79 -3.24 -16.41
C GLU A 158 9.00 -2.83 -17.25
N GLN A 159 9.43 -3.73 -18.13
CA GLN A 159 10.46 -3.47 -19.16
C GLN A 159 9.80 -2.98 -20.44
#